data_AF-A0A6I2H6G9-F1
#
_entry.id   AF-A0A6I2H6G9-F1
#
_cell.length_a   1.000
_cell.length_b   1.000
_cell.length_c   1.000
_cell.angle_alpha   90.00
_cell.angle_beta   90.00
_cell.angle_gamma   90.00
#
_symmetry.space_group_name_H-M   'P 1'
#
loop_
_entity.id
_entity.type
_entity.pdbx_description
1 polymer ?
#
loop_
_entity_poly.entity_id
_entity_poly.type
_entity_poly.pdbx_seq_one_letter_code
_entity_poly.pdbx_strand_id
1 'polypeptide(L)'
;MVGMRVGLSLAWPRAYDPSRLREGLHSLGEAYTHLPEYHRGRPPLESDGDPWLLNGVGHGLFGAEVYGRARQCGHSAGASLAAAALASTAWEYGLEALHQRPSAQDLVWTPLAGALLGEGRFRLVRAVRGSGGSGLSAPRRVLLWVLDPLGEAERGLLGTEC
;
A
#
# COMPACT_ATOMS: atom_id res chain seq x y z
N MET A 1 -2.76 -7.05 10.66
CA MET A 1 -4.22 -6.94 10.37
C MET A 1 -5.00 -6.34 11.54
N VAL A 2 -4.98 -6.93 12.75
CA VAL A 2 -5.76 -6.41 13.92
C VAL A 2 -5.47 -4.94 14.24
N GLY A 3 -4.19 -4.55 14.30
CA GLY A 3 -3.82 -3.14 14.57
C GLY A 3 -4.30 -2.15 13.50
N MET A 4 -4.22 -2.52 12.22
CA MET A 4 -4.74 -1.71 11.12
C MET A 4 -6.26 -1.55 11.23
N ARG A 5 -6.98 -2.63 11.57
CA ARG A 5 -8.43 -2.58 11.78
C ARG A 5 -8.81 -1.67 12.94
N VAL A 6 -8.10 -1.73 14.06
CA VAL A 6 -8.32 -0.80 15.18
C VAL A 6 -8.10 0.64 14.73
N GLY A 7 -7.02 0.91 13.99
CA GLY A 7 -6.77 2.23 13.41
C GLY A 7 -7.92 2.73 12.51
N LEU A 8 -8.39 1.87 11.60
CA LEU A 8 -9.53 2.17 10.72
C LEU A 8 -10.83 2.38 11.51
N SER A 9 -11.06 1.61 12.57
CA SER A 9 -12.23 1.76 13.45
C SER A 9 -12.22 3.11 14.19
N LEU A 10 -11.04 3.65 14.47
CA LEU A 10 -10.88 4.97 15.11
C LEU A 10 -11.00 6.12 14.09
N ALA A 11 -10.42 5.95 12.89
CA ALA A 11 -10.41 6.98 11.86
C ALA A 11 -11.76 7.08 11.11
N TRP A 12 -12.39 5.92 10.83
CA TRP A 12 -13.68 5.81 10.14
C TRP A 12 -14.64 4.88 10.90
N PRO A 13 -15.11 5.29 12.11
CA PRO A 13 -15.94 4.46 12.96
C PRO A 13 -17.28 4.07 12.32
N ARG A 14 -17.78 4.85 11.36
CA ARG A 14 -19.02 4.49 10.63
C ARG A 14 -18.82 3.34 9.65
N ALA A 15 -17.62 3.21 9.09
CA ALA A 15 -17.29 2.18 8.11
C ALA A 15 -16.78 0.90 8.79
N TYR A 16 -15.93 1.04 9.82
CA TYR A 16 -15.23 -0.07 10.46
C TYR A 16 -15.67 -0.31 11.93
N ASP A 17 -16.93 -0.06 12.26
CA ASP A 17 -17.46 -0.31 13.61
C ASP A 17 -17.30 -1.80 14.01
N PRO A 18 -16.52 -2.14 15.04
CA PRO A 18 -16.31 -3.53 15.43
C PRO A 18 -17.56 -4.20 16.02
N SER A 19 -18.56 -3.42 16.45
CA SER A 19 -19.82 -3.95 16.98
C SER A 19 -20.76 -4.47 15.89
N ARG A 20 -20.57 -4.06 14.63
CA ARG A 20 -21.41 -4.43 13.47
C ARG A 20 -20.97 -5.74 12.82
N LEU A 21 -20.70 -6.76 13.63
CA LEU A 21 -20.14 -8.03 13.15
C LEU A 21 -21.01 -8.71 12.09
N ARG A 22 -22.34 -8.66 12.24
CA ARG A 22 -23.27 -9.28 11.27
C ARG A 22 -23.21 -8.62 9.90
N GLU A 23 -23.20 -7.29 9.85
CA GLU A 23 -23.06 -6.53 8.61
C GLU A 23 -21.72 -6.86 7.95
N GLY A 24 -20.64 -6.87 8.73
CA GLY A 24 -19.33 -7.18 8.17
C GLY A 24 -19.20 -8.62 7.65
N LEU A 25 -19.83 -9.61 8.29
CA LEU A 25 -19.88 -10.97 7.77
C LEU A 25 -20.73 -11.09 6.50
N HIS A 26 -21.79 -10.29 6.39
CA HIS A 26 -22.58 -10.19 5.16
C HIS A 26 -21.76 -9.58 4.02
N SER A 27 -21.11 -8.44 4.24
CA SER A 27 -20.21 -7.82 3.25
C SER A 27 -19.07 -8.76 2.84
N LEU A 28 -18.52 -9.53 3.79
CA LEU A 28 -17.50 -10.52 3.49
C LEU A 28 -18.05 -11.61 2.56
N GLY A 29 -19.29 -12.07 2.81
CA GLY A 29 -19.99 -12.98 1.91
C GLY A 29 -20.09 -12.41 0.49
N GLU A 30 -20.56 -11.17 0.38
CA GLU A 30 -20.68 -10.46 -0.91
C GLU A 30 -19.34 -10.34 -1.64
N ALA A 31 -18.25 -10.08 -0.92
CA ALA A 31 -16.91 -9.95 -1.46
C ALA A 31 -16.42 -11.23 -2.15
N TYR A 32 -16.79 -12.41 -1.63
CA TYR A 32 -16.37 -13.70 -2.19
C TYR A 32 -17.37 -14.33 -3.18
N THR A 33 -18.61 -13.84 -3.23
CA THR A 33 -19.65 -14.35 -4.14
C THR A 33 -19.87 -13.47 -5.37
N HIS A 34 -19.44 -12.22 -5.34
CA HIS A 34 -19.57 -11.28 -6.44
C HIS A 34 -18.21 -10.85 -6.98
N LEU A 35 -18.22 -10.35 -8.22
CA LEU A 35 -17.03 -9.74 -8.81
C LEU A 35 -16.62 -8.48 -8.02
N PRO A 36 -15.36 -8.03 -8.12
CA PRO A 36 -14.97 -6.71 -7.66
C PRO A 36 -15.86 -5.60 -8.24
N GLU A 37 -16.10 -4.58 -7.44
CA GLU A 37 -16.95 -3.45 -7.78
C GLU A 37 -16.23 -2.47 -8.72
N TYR A 38 -16.97 -1.95 -9.70
CA TYR A 38 -16.47 -0.92 -10.63
C TYR A 38 -17.63 -0.13 -11.22
N HIS A 39 -17.80 1.12 -10.78
CA HIS A 39 -18.84 2.00 -11.32
C HIS A 39 -18.32 2.82 -12.51
N ARG A 40 -18.76 2.46 -13.72
CA ARG A 40 -18.41 3.16 -14.97
C ARG A 40 -18.89 4.61 -15.05
N GLY A 41 -19.85 5.01 -14.20
CA GLY A 41 -20.41 6.36 -14.16
C GLY A 41 -19.62 7.36 -13.31
N ARG A 42 -18.52 6.92 -12.69
CA ARG A 42 -17.65 7.76 -11.85
C ARG A 42 -16.24 7.85 -12.45
N PRO A 43 -15.45 8.86 -12.06
CA PRO A 43 -14.03 8.88 -12.37
C PRO A 43 -13.36 7.56 -11.95
N PRO A 44 -12.34 7.06 -12.68
CA PRO A 44 -11.75 5.75 -12.38
C PRO A 44 -11.24 5.59 -10.95
N LEU A 45 -10.58 6.62 -10.39
CA LEU A 45 -10.06 6.62 -9.02
C LEU A 45 -11.12 6.92 -7.94
N GLU A 46 -12.39 7.00 -8.32
CA GLU A 46 -13.53 7.15 -7.40
C GLU A 46 -14.61 6.11 -7.76
N SER A 47 -14.20 5.02 -8.43
CA SER A 47 -15.12 4.10 -9.08
C SER A 47 -15.86 3.19 -8.09
N ASP A 48 -15.34 2.97 -6.90
CA ASP A 48 -16.01 2.33 -5.75
C ASP A 48 -16.78 3.36 -4.90
N GLY A 49 -16.41 4.64 -4.96
CA GLY A 49 -17.00 5.73 -4.21
C GLY A 49 -16.09 6.33 -3.15
N ASP A 50 -14.88 5.81 -3.02
CA ASP A 50 -13.86 6.42 -2.18
C ASP A 50 -13.27 7.68 -2.84
N PRO A 51 -12.79 8.65 -2.05
CA PRO A 51 -12.22 9.88 -2.62
C PRO A 51 -10.96 9.58 -3.41
N TRP A 52 -10.75 10.28 -4.54
CA TRP A 52 -9.60 10.04 -5.42
C TRP A 52 -8.24 10.13 -4.71
N LEU A 53 -8.14 10.88 -3.60
CA LEU A 53 -6.91 10.98 -2.83
C LEU A 53 -6.55 9.66 -2.14
N LEU A 54 -7.55 8.91 -1.67
CA LEU A 54 -7.33 7.60 -1.06
C LEU A 54 -6.92 6.59 -2.13
N ASN A 55 -7.72 6.41 -3.17
CA ASN A 55 -7.47 5.43 -4.24
C ASN A 55 -6.26 5.82 -5.09
N GLY A 56 -6.10 7.11 -5.40
CA GLY A 56 -4.99 7.60 -6.19
C GLY A 56 -3.68 7.58 -5.42
N VAL A 57 -3.60 8.37 -4.35
CA VAL A 57 -2.35 8.61 -3.60
C VAL A 57 -2.15 7.58 -2.50
N GLY A 58 -3.18 7.28 -1.71
CA GLY A 58 -3.09 6.31 -0.61
C GLY A 58 -2.69 4.92 -1.10
N HIS A 59 -3.45 4.33 -2.03
CA HIS A 59 -3.13 3.02 -2.60
C HIS A 59 -1.81 3.03 -3.38
N GLY A 60 -1.53 4.11 -4.12
CA GLY A 60 -0.23 4.26 -4.81
C GLY A 60 0.96 4.21 -3.83
N LEU A 61 0.86 4.91 -2.69
CA LEU A 61 1.88 4.88 -1.65
C LEU A 61 1.94 3.53 -0.93
N PHE A 62 0.81 2.92 -0.60
CA PHE A 62 0.75 1.59 0.00
C PHE A 62 1.43 0.55 -0.88
N GLY A 63 1.07 0.50 -2.16
CA GLY A 63 1.72 -0.37 -3.14
C GLY A 63 3.21 -0.08 -3.28
N ALA A 64 3.62 1.19 -3.24
CA ALA A 64 5.02 1.59 -3.36
C ALA A 64 5.86 1.14 -2.16
N GLU A 65 5.30 1.14 -0.95
CA GLU A 65 6.00 0.62 0.23
C GLU A 65 6.17 -0.90 0.14
N VAL A 66 5.12 -1.65 -0.16
CA VAL A 66 5.21 -3.12 -0.31
C VAL A 66 6.19 -3.51 -1.42
N TYR A 67 6.09 -2.85 -2.59
CA TYR A 67 7.02 -3.05 -3.69
C TYR A 67 8.45 -2.69 -3.27
N GLY A 68 8.62 -1.52 -2.65
CA GLY A 68 9.91 -0.99 -2.21
C GLY A 68 10.64 -1.93 -1.25
N ARG A 69 9.95 -2.47 -0.24
CA ARG A 69 10.52 -3.48 0.69
C ARG A 69 10.99 -4.70 -0.08
N ALA A 70 10.16 -5.27 -0.95
CA ALA A 70 10.54 -6.45 -1.72
C ALA A 70 11.80 -6.20 -2.58
N ARG A 71 11.92 -5.01 -3.19
CA ARG A 71 13.14 -4.63 -3.93
C ARG A 71 14.36 -4.46 -3.04
N GLN A 72 14.20 -3.88 -1.85
CA GLN A 72 15.27 -3.73 -0.86
C GLN A 72 15.76 -5.10 -0.37
N CYS A 73 14.87 -6.08 -0.22
CA CYS A 73 15.19 -7.49 0.03
C CYS A 73 15.84 -8.23 -1.15
N GLY A 74 16.11 -7.56 -2.27
CA GLY A 74 16.77 -8.17 -3.44
C GLY A 74 15.85 -8.93 -4.39
N HIS A 75 14.52 -8.92 -4.19
CA HIS A 75 13.59 -9.52 -5.14
C HIS A 75 13.56 -8.76 -6.46
N SER A 76 13.25 -9.45 -7.56
CA SER A 76 13.13 -8.83 -8.90
C SER A 76 11.96 -7.84 -8.96
N ALA A 77 11.94 -6.99 -9.99
CA ALA A 77 10.83 -6.07 -10.24
C ALA A 77 9.49 -6.80 -10.40
N GLY A 78 9.49 -7.95 -11.08
CA GLY A 78 8.29 -8.79 -11.24
C GLY A 78 7.81 -9.42 -9.93
N ALA A 79 8.73 -9.96 -9.12
CA ALA A 79 8.38 -10.50 -7.81
C ALA A 79 7.86 -9.41 -6.86
N SER A 80 8.40 -8.20 -6.94
CA SER A 80 7.97 -7.06 -6.13
C SER A 80 6.60 -6.53 -6.58
N LEU A 81 6.32 -6.53 -7.89
CA LEU A 81 4.98 -6.25 -8.42
C LEU A 81 3.97 -7.29 -7.94
N ALA A 82 4.33 -8.58 -7.96
CA ALA A 82 3.49 -9.65 -7.44
C ALA A 82 3.23 -9.49 -5.94
N ALA A 83 4.23 -9.08 -5.15
CA ALA A 83 4.06 -8.79 -3.73
C ALA A 83 3.06 -7.64 -3.49
N ALA A 84 3.18 -6.54 -4.25
CA ALA A 84 2.25 -5.42 -4.17
C ALA A 84 0.82 -5.83 -4.59
N ALA A 85 0.68 -6.68 -5.61
CA ALA A 85 -0.61 -7.20 -6.05
C ALA A 85 -1.24 -8.11 -4.97
N LEU A 86 -0.47 -9.02 -4.38
CA LEU A 86 -0.92 -9.87 -3.29
C LEU A 86 -1.33 -9.06 -2.06
N ALA A 87 -0.57 -8.01 -1.72
CA ALA A 87 -0.91 -7.12 -0.62
C ALA A 87 -2.20 -6.34 -0.88
N SER A 88 -2.39 -5.82 -2.10
CA SER A 88 -3.65 -5.20 -2.51
C SER A 88 -4.81 -6.18 -2.39
N THR A 89 -4.68 -7.39 -2.94
CA THR A 89 -5.72 -8.42 -2.82
C THR A 89 -6.01 -8.78 -1.37
N ALA A 90 -4.99 -8.92 -0.53
CA ALA A 90 -5.17 -9.24 0.89
C ALA A 90 -5.86 -8.09 1.67
N TRP A 91 -5.61 -6.85 1.27
CA TRP A 91 -6.28 -5.68 1.85
C TRP A 91 -7.76 -5.66 1.47
N GLU A 92 -8.05 -5.70 0.17
CA GLU A 92 -9.39 -5.65 -0.42
C GLU A 92 -10.28 -6.80 0.07
N TYR A 93 -9.80 -8.05 -0.05
CA TYR A 93 -10.56 -9.24 0.34
C TYR A 93 -10.49 -9.55 1.84
N GLY A 94 -9.63 -8.88 2.60
CA GLY A 94 -9.41 -9.15 4.01
C GLY A 94 -10.00 -8.11 4.94
N LEU A 95 -9.49 -6.87 4.85
CA LEU A 95 -9.89 -5.78 5.75
C LEU A 95 -11.10 -5.02 5.20
N GLU A 96 -11.11 -4.69 3.92
CA GLU A 96 -12.17 -3.90 3.30
C GLU A 96 -13.41 -4.71 2.95
N ALA A 97 -13.25 -6.01 2.66
CA ALA A 97 -14.36 -6.93 2.45
C ALA A 97 -15.38 -6.97 3.60
N LEU A 98 -14.98 -6.56 4.81
CA LEU A 98 -15.88 -6.45 5.96
C LEU A 98 -16.74 -5.18 5.93
N HIS A 99 -16.47 -4.25 5.03
CA HIS A 99 -17.19 -3.01 4.86
C HIS A 99 -17.93 -3.00 3.52
N GLN A 100 -17.21 -3.27 2.42
CA GLN A 100 -17.71 -3.17 1.06
C GLN A 100 -17.14 -4.28 0.17
N ARG A 101 -17.64 -4.38 -1.07
CA ARG A 101 -17.07 -5.31 -2.05
C ARG A 101 -15.68 -4.81 -2.49
N PRO A 102 -14.74 -5.73 -2.82
CA PRO A 102 -13.41 -5.38 -3.31
C PRO A 102 -13.45 -4.40 -4.48
N SER A 103 -12.61 -3.38 -4.49
CA SER A 103 -12.49 -2.40 -5.57
C SER A 103 -11.71 -3.00 -6.74
N ALA A 104 -12.36 -3.10 -7.92
CA ALA A 104 -11.68 -3.57 -9.12
C ALA A 104 -10.56 -2.61 -9.55
N GLN A 105 -10.74 -1.31 -9.30
CA GLN A 105 -9.74 -0.32 -9.64
C GLN A 105 -8.53 -0.43 -8.72
N ASP A 106 -8.71 -0.62 -7.41
CA ASP A 106 -7.58 -0.68 -6.49
C ASP A 106 -6.76 -1.96 -6.64
N LEU A 107 -7.40 -3.08 -6.95
CA LEU A 107 -6.70 -4.33 -7.32
C LEU A 107 -5.76 -4.16 -8.51
N VAL A 108 -6.02 -3.19 -9.39
CA VAL A 108 -5.19 -2.89 -10.57
C VAL A 108 -4.23 -1.72 -10.29
N TRP A 109 -4.72 -0.64 -9.72
CA TRP A 109 -3.98 0.60 -9.54
C TRP A 109 -2.89 0.46 -8.47
N THR A 110 -3.22 -0.13 -7.32
CA THR A 110 -2.29 -0.31 -6.19
C THR A 110 -0.97 -0.97 -6.64
N PRO A 111 -0.97 -2.14 -7.29
CA PRO A 111 0.29 -2.75 -7.73
C PRO A 111 1.01 -1.97 -8.82
N LEU A 112 0.28 -1.37 -9.77
CA LEU A 112 0.90 -0.68 -10.91
C LEU A 112 1.51 0.67 -10.52
N ALA A 113 0.75 1.51 -9.84
CA ALA A 113 1.23 2.79 -9.32
C ALA A 113 2.32 2.54 -8.26
N GLY A 114 2.13 1.53 -7.42
CA GLY A 114 3.11 1.08 -6.44
C GLY A 114 4.43 0.65 -7.08
N ALA A 115 4.40 -0.14 -8.15
CA ALA A 115 5.61 -0.54 -8.86
C ALA A 115 6.33 0.65 -9.51
N LEU A 116 5.60 1.57 -10.13
CA LEU A 116 6.18 2.76 -10.75
C LEU A 116 6.88 3.66 -9.72
N LEU A 117 6.16 4.02 -8.66
CA LEU A 117 6.68 4.91 -7.62
C LEU A 117 7.76 4.21 -6.78
N GLY A 118 7.53 2.94 -6.41
CA GLY A 118 8.44 2.13 -5.61
C GLY A 118 9.76 1.87 -6.31
N GLU A 119 9.76 1.49 -7.61
CA GLU A 119 11.01 1.31 -8.37
C GLU A 119 11.76 2.63 -8.54
N GLY A 120 11.04 3.73 -8.76
CA GLY A 120 11.64 5.07 -8.82
C GLY A 120 12.36 5.42 -7.52
N ARG A 121 11.69 5.28 -6.37
CA ARG A 121 12.26 5.53 -5.04
C ARG A 121 13.45 4.60 -4.77
N PHE A 122 13.31 3.30 -5.05
CA PHE A 122 14.38 2.31 -4.88
C PHE A 122 15.64 2.68 -5.67
N ARG A 123 15.50 3.06 -6.95
CA ARG A 123 16.64 3.48 -7.79
C ARG A 123 17.30 4.74 -7.27
N LEU A 124 16.51 5.74 -6.85
CA LEU A 124 17.03 6.98 -6.28
C LEU A 124 17.79 6.72 -4.97
N VAL A 125 17.23 5.91 -4.06
CA VAL A 125 17.88 5.51 -2.81
C VAL A 125 19.21 4.81 -3.09
N ARG A 126 19.25 3.87 -4.03
CA ARG A 126 20.49 3.19 -4.43
C ARG A 126 21.50 4.14 -5.04
N ALA A 127 21.08 5.09 -5.87
CA ALA A 127 21.96 6.09 -6.45
C ALA A 127 22.57 6.99 -5.35
N VAL A 128 21.75 7.48 -4.42
CA VAL A 128 22.19 8.33 -3.30
C VAL A 128 23.18 7.59 -2.40
N ARG A 129 22.93 6.32 -2.10
CA ARG A 129 23.81 5.47 -1.28
C ARG A 129 25.08 5.06 -2.02
N GLY A 130 25.01 4.80 -3.33
CA GLY A 130 26.13 4.33 -4.14
C GLY A 130 27.07 5.43 -4.66
N SER A 131 26.68 6.70 -4.59
CA SER A 131 27.46 7.82 -5.12
C SER A 131 28.66 8.23 -4.24
N GLY A 132 29.65 7.36 -4.00
CA GLY A 132 31.03 7.72 -3.62
C GLY A 132 31.33 8.28 -2.21
N GLY A 133 32.59 8.09 -1.80
CA GLY A 133 33.30 8.77 -0.69
C GLY A 133 33.06 8.21 0.73
N SER A 134 34.02 8.37 1.63
CA SER A 134 33.96 7.94 3.04
C SER A 134 32.82 8.64 3.81
N GLY A 135 31.65 8.00 3.84
CA GLY A 135 30.51 8.38 4.67
C GLY A 135 29.41 9.17 3.94
N LEU A 136 28.17 9.04 4.45
CA LEU A 136 27.02 9.81 3.97
C LEU A 136 27.10 11.27 4.43
N SER A 137 26.91 12.23 3.53
CA SER A 137 26.76 13.65 3.93
C SER A 137 25.38 13.92 4.55
N ALA A 138 25.24 15.01 5.30
CA ALA A 138 23.96 15.38 5.93
C ALA A 138 22.81 15.59 4.91
N PRO A 139 23.01 16.28 3.76
CA PRO A 139 21.95 16.41 2.76
C PRO A 139 21.50 15.07 2.18
N ARG A 140 22.42 14.11 2.01
CA ARG A 140 22.08 12.76 1.55
C ARG A 140 21.24 12.00 2.56
N ARG A 141 21.53 12.12 3.86
CA ARG A 141 20.70 11.54 4.91
C ARG A 141 19.29 12.09 4.89
N VAL A 142 19.12 13.41 4.77
CA VAL A 142 17.79 14.04 4.67
C VAL A 142 17.06 13.54 3.43
N LEU A 143 17.73 13.49 2.28
CA LEU A 143 17.13 12.99 1.05
C LEU A 143 16.66 11.52 1.19
N LEU A 144 17.44 10.67 1.86
CA LEU A 144 17.03 9.29 2.12
C LEU A 144 15.79 9.20 3.00
N TRP A 145 15.66 10.03 4.03
CA TRP A 145 14.44 10.10 4.85
C TRP A 145 13.22 10.61 4.08
N VAL A 146 13.40 11.50 3.11
CA VAL A 146 12.32 11.95 2.24
C VAL A 146 11.91 10.84 1.26
N LEU A 147 12.89 10.14 0.69
CA LEU A 147 12.65 9.08 -0.29
C LEU A 147 12.15 7.78 0.33
N ASP A 148 12.54 7.47 1.56
CA ASP A 148 12.27 6.18 2.18
C ASP A 148 12.18 6.27 3.71
N PRO A 149 11.21 7.05 4.26
CA PRO A 149 11.13 7.29 5.70
C PRO A 149 10.94 6.01 6.50
N LEU A 150 10.11 5.08 6.00
CA LEU A 150 9.89 3.79 6.67
C LEU A 150 11.15 2.93 6.63
N GLY A 151 11.86 2.89 5.52
CA GLY A 151 13.10 2.12 5.44
C GLY A 151 14.24 2.68 6.25
N GLU A 152 14.38 4.01 6.32
CA GLU A 152 15.35 4.62 7.23
C GLU A 152 14.99 4.36 8.70
N ALA A 153 13.70 4.36 9.05
CA ALA A 153 13.25 4.01 10.39
C ALA A 153 13.52 2.54 10.73
N GLU A 154 13.20 1.60 9.83
CA GLU A 154 13.46 0.17 9.99
C GLU A 154 14.96 -0.11 10.17
N ARG A 155 15.81 0.45 9.29
CA ARG A 155 17.28 0.36 9.40
C ARG A 155 17.79 0.90 10.72
N GLY A 156 17.27 2.05 11.17
CA GLY A 156 17.72 2.71 12.40
C GLY A 156 17.25 2.03 13.68
N LEU A 157 16.01 1.53 13.71
CA LEU A 157 15.38 0.98 14.91
C LEU A 157 15.58 -0.52 15.06
N LEU A 158 15.51 -1.25 13.94
CA LEU A 158 15.49 -2.71 13.91
C LEU A 158 16.76 -3.30 13.32
N GLY A 159 17.63 -2.47 12.72
CA GLY A 159 18.87 -2.93 12.09
C GLY A 159 18.62 -3.83 10.88
N THR A 160 17.47 -3.70 10.21
CA THR A 160 17.19 -4.51 9.01
C THR A 160 18.12 -4.07 7.88
N GLU A 161 18.66 -5.04 7.14
CA GLU A 161 19.41 -4.74 5.91
C GLU A 161 18.51 -4.68 4.68
N CYS A 162 17.24 -5.03 4.86
CA CYS A 162 16.20 -5.04 3.85
C CYS A 162 14.88 -4.46 4.36
#